data_AF-A0A0L8FKL0-F1
#
_entry.id   AF-A0A0L8FKL0-F1
#
_cell.length_a   1.000
_cell.length_b   1.000
_cell.length_c   1.000
_cell.angle_alpha   90.00
_cell.angle_beta   90.00
_cell.angle_gamma   90.00
#
_symmetry.space_group_name_H-M   'P 1'
#
loop_
_entity.id
_entity.type
_entity.pdbx_description
1 polymer ?
#
loop_
_entity_poly.entity_id
_entity_poly.type
_entity_poly.pdbx_seq_one_letter_code
_entity_poly.pdbx_strand_id
1 'polypeptide(L)'
;MTSRGYITVGEGSSWRSSGLPAKLLMSMMMMIPMLSPYTSATIQMIGFSPADGFTIGAPNAMNILCSYATTNFISFRLMQNNNSVVEMQYNQISERFETTKNEKDFRCTLTRSPLNSGMVSCKKWNLTCKDVASYRCLLSDTDISNPELLKVKSSIKSLALAENDFRMSRTATFKCTAYAALPFPEEIVFQWTVTNSRKEVVNEDRVKVWGSDKCYTEVTSSYKYAVRFDSFASPSIISCTVFNQTRTNDVNPPMPKESVDASAGLQYRKWVLVVNLILLLLTVSISC
;
A
#
# COMPACT_ATOMS: atom_id res chain seq x y z
N MET A 1 4.75 66.51 63.68
CA MET A 1 5.37 66.28 65.01
C MET A 1 6.79 65.78 64.77
N THR A 2 7.76 66.51 65.35
CA THR A 2 9.17 66.13 65.69
C THR A 2 9.98 65.38 64.61
N SER A 3 10.94 65.96 63.88
CA SER A 3 12.15 66.74 64.24
C SER A 3 13.16 66.01 65.14
N ARG A 4 14.44 66.12 64.71
CA ARG A 4 15.75 65.73 65.32
C ARG A 4 16.25 64.32 64.97
N GLY A 5 17.51 64.12 64.55
CA GLY A 5 18.64 65.07 64.55
C GLY A 5 19.88 64.63 63.76
N TYR A 6 20.77 65.62 63.66
CA TYR A 6 22.16 65.66 63.17
C TYR A 6 23.09 64.72 64.02
N ILE A 7 24.37 64.39 63.76
CA ILE A 7 25.59 65.16 63.43
C ILE A 7 26.74 64.17 63.04
N THR A 8 27.43 64.49 61.93
CA THR A 8 28.87 64.49 61.56
C THR A 8 29.97 63.50 62.04
N VAL A 9 30.82 63.16 61.05
CA VAL A 9 32.31 63.27 60.95
C VAL A 9 33.25 62.22 61.59
N GLY A 10 34.06 61.64 60.70
CA GLY A 10 35.48 61.29 60.86
C GLY A 10 36.04 61.08 59.44
N GLU A 11 36.61 62.08 58.77
CA GLU A 11 37.99 62.60 58.85
C GLU A 11 39.10 61.55 58.68
N GLY A 12 39.86 61.73 57.58
CA GLY A 12 41.25 61.29 57.41
C GLY A 12 41.45 59.90 56.79
N SER A 13 42.27 59.69 55.76
CA SER A 13 43.15 60.57 54.98
C SER A 13 43.75 59.75 53.83
N SER A 14 43.70 60.34 52.63
CA SER A 14 44.68 60.28 51.54
C SER A 14 45.56 59.03 51.37
N TRP A 15 45.46 58.36 50.22
CA TRP A 15 46.65 58.06 49.41
C TRP A 15 46.37 58.32 47.93
N ARG A 16 47.35 58.98 47.32
CA ARG A 16 47.49 59.44 45.93
C ARG A 16 47.17 58.33 44.92
N SER A 17 46.35 58.64 43.92
CA SER A 17 46.79 59.03 42.57
C SER A 17 47.77 58.06 41.91
N SER A 18 47.27 57.33 40.93
CA SER A 18 47.89 57.28 39.61
C SER A 18 46.89 56.73 38.61
N GLY A 19 46.37 57.64 37.78
CA GLY A 19 45.66 57.27 36.56
C GLY A 19 46.60 56.54 35.63
N LEU A 20 46.16 55.36 35.19
CA LEU A 20 46.64 54.68 34.00
C LEU A 20 45.43 54.49 33.06
N PRO A 21 45.65 54.60 31.75
CA PRO A 21 44.70 55.18 30.83
C PRO A 21 43.60 54.21 30.43
N ALA A 22 42.40 54.74 30.21
CA ALA A 22 41.26 54.07 29.60
C ALA A 22 41.48 53.65 28.12
N LYS A 23 42.74 53.44 27.70
CA LYS A 23 43.15 53.01 26.35
C LYS A 23 43.63 51.56 26.26
N LEU A 24 43.48 50.77 27.33
CA LEU A 24 43.87 49.34 27.35
C LEU A 24 42.69 48.37 27.48
N LEU A 25 41.44 48.87 27.49
CA LEU A 25 40.22 48.04 27.56
C LEU A 25 39.59 47.71 26.20
N MET A 26 40.23 48.06 25.07
CA MET A 26 39.74 47.78 23.72
C MET A 26 40.46 46.63 22.98
N SER A 27 41.34 45.86 23.63
CA SER A 27 42.14 44.81 22.96
C SER A 27 41.95 43.40 23.52
N MET A 28 40.76 43.09 24.04
CA MET A 28 40.31 41.70 24.24
C MET A 28 38.84 41.59 23.85
N MET A 29 38.49 42.04 22.65
CA MET A 29 37.45 41.33 21.92
C MET A 29 38.03 39.96 21.61
N MET A 30 37.66 38.98 22.42
CA MET A 30 37.74 37.58 22.05
C MET A 30 37.17 37.47 20.64
N MET A 31 38.05 37.24 19.66
CA MET A 31 37.67 36.41 18.54
C MET A 31 37.32 35.06 19.16
N ILE A 32 36.05 34.89 19.53
CA ILE A 32 35.43 33.60 19.37
C ILE A 32 35.45 33.45 17.86
N PRO A 33 36.32 32.62 17.25
CA PRO A 33 36.07 32.27 15.87
C PRO A 33 34.66 31.69 15.90
N MET A 34 33.72 32.41 15.29
CA MET A 34 32.53 31.76 14.78
C MET A 34 33.07 30.79 13.73
N LEU A 35 33.50 29.63 14.19
CA LEU A 35 33.46 28.39 13.45
C LEU A 35 31.97 28.17 13.18
N SER A 36 31.42 28.97 12.28
CA SER A 36 30.32 28.53 11.45
C SER A 36 30.77 27.16 10.93
N PRO A 37 29.99 26.09 11.15
CA PRO A 37 30.28 24.81 10.53
C PRO A 37 30.07 24.97 9.02
N TYR A 38 31.02 25.61 8.33
CA TYR A 38 31.12 25.67 6.89
C TYR A 38 31.62 24.32 6.41
N THR A 39 30.73 23.32 6.44
CA THR A 39 30.58 22.17 5.54
C THR A 39 29.56 21.20 6.14
N SER A 40 28.36 21.65 6.54
CA SER A 40 27.30 20.69 6.90
C SER A 40 26.82 20.04 5.60
N ALA A 41 27.23 18.80 5.35
CA ALA A 41 26.59 17.99 4.34
C ALA A 41 25.12 17.80 4.74
N THR A 42 24.20 17.93 3.79
CA THR A 42 22.78 17.74 4.01
C THR A 42 22.25 16.72 3.04
N ILE A 43 21.33 15.89 3.52
CA ILE A 43 20.56 14.96 2.69
C ILE A 43 19.11 14.96 3.13
N GLN A 44 18.22 15.03 2.15
CA GLN A 44 16.78 15.05 2.37
C GLN A 44 16.11 14.12 1.38
N MET A 45 15.15 13.33 1.88
CA MET A 45 14.23 12.61 1.02
C MET A 45 13.17 13.59 0.51
N ILE A 46 13.23 13.92 -0.78
CA ILE A 46 12.35 14.90 -1.43
C ILE A 46 11.18 14.24 -2.17
N GLY A 47 11.24 12.91 -2.35
CA GLY A 47 10.16 12.15 -2.95
C GLY A 47 10.14 10.71 -2.44
N PHE A 48 8.97 10.25 -2.04
CA PHE A 48 8.72 8.89 -1.61
C PHE A 48 7.36 8.44 -2.14
N SER A 49 7.34 7.45 -3.03
CA SER A 49 6.11 6.96 -3.65
C SER A 49 6.11 5.44 -3.64
N PRO A 50 4.99 4.78 -3.32
CA PRO A 50 3.70 5.38 -2.97
C PRO A 50 3.68 5.91 -1.53
N ALA A 51 3.20 7.16 -1.35
CA ALA A 51 3.11 7.79 -0.03
C ALA A 51 2.07 7.08 0.88
N ASP A 52 0.96 6.62 0.29
CA ASP A 52 -0.11 5.93 1.01
C ASP A 52 0.11 4.41 1.14
N GLY A 53 1.29 3.93 0.76
CA GLY A 53 1.62 2.51 0.73
C GLY A 53 1.14 1.76 -0.52
N PHE A 54 1.34 0.45 -0.52
CA PHE A 54 1.09 -0.41 -1.68
C PHE A 54 0.10 -1.54 -1.38
N THR A 55 -0.57 -2.06 -2.40
CA THR A 55 -1.51 -3.18 -2.28
C THR A 55 -0.81 -4.53 -2.50
N ILE A 56 -1.28 -5.59 -1.85
CA ILE A 56 -0.70 -6.93 -2.05
C ILE A 56 -1.27 -7.55 -3.33
N GLY A 57 -0.39 -8.18 -4.12
CA GLY A 57 -0.77 -8.94 -5.33
C GLY A 57 -0.85 -8.12 -6.61
N ALA A 58 -0.72 -6.79 -6.55
CA ALA A 58 -0.54 -5.94 -7.71
C ALA A 58 0.97 -5.70 -7.99
N PRO A 59 1.38 -5.56 -9.26
CA PRO A 59 2.76 -5.16 -9.60
C PRO A 59 3.00 -3.74 -9.09
N ASN A 60 3.62 -3.65 -7.92
CA ASN A 60 3.88 -2.40 -7.24
C ASN A 60 5.39 -2.14 -7.17
N ALA A 61 5.75 -0.88 -7.35
CA ALA A 61 7.11 -0.40 -7.22
C ALA A 61 7.13 0.82 -6.30
N MET A 62 8.22 0.96 -5.54
CA MET A 62 8.49 2.20 -4.82
C MET A 62 9.57 3.01 -5.53
N ASN A 63 9.46 4.33 -5.46
CA ASN A 63 10.48 5.27 -5.91
C ASN A 63 10.86 6.17 -4.73
N ILE A 64 12.15 6.33 -4.51
CA ILE A 64 12.74 7.17 -3.48
C ILE A 64 13.67 8.17 -4.17
N LEU A 65 13.49 9.45 -3.89
CA LEU A 65 14.32 10.54 -4.38
C LEU A 65 14.96 11.25 -3.20
N CYS A 66 16.28 11.29 -3.20
CA CYS A 66 17.07 11.93 -2.15
C CYS A 66 17.91 13.05 -2.75
N SER A 67 17.67 14.28 -2.30
CA SER A 67 18.47 15.46 -2.63
C SER A 67 19.60 15.58 -1.63
N TYR A 68 20.79 15.92 -2.11
CA TYR A 68 21.95 16.14 -1.25
C TYR A 68 22.67 17.45 -1.61
N ALA A 69 23.34 18.02 -0.62
CA ALA A 69 24.34 19.06 -0.79
C ALA A 69 25.51 18.76 0.16
N THR A 70 26.70 18.49 -0.38
CA THR A 70 27.89 18.12 0.39
C THR A 70 29.12 18.63 -0.34
N THR A 71 30.22 18.96 0.34
CA THR A 71 31.48 19.31 -0.34
C THR A 71 32.25 18.08 -0.81
N ASN A 72 31.94 16.89 -0.27
CA ASN A 72 32.63 15.66 -0.59
C ASN A 72 31.65 14.50 -0.62
N PHE A 73 31.12 14.23 -1.82
CA PHE A 73 30.24 13.09 -2.03
C PHE A 73 31.09 11.83 -2.26
N ILE A 74 31.38 11.09 -1.18
CA ILE A 74 32.18 9.86 -1.22
C ILE A 74 31.29 8.61 -1.30
N SER A 75 30.19 8.61 -0.55
CA SER A 75 29.34 7.44 -0.42
C SER A 75 27.88 7.82 -0.28
N PHE A 76 27.01 6.90 -0.69
CA PHE A 76 25.58 6.96 -0.47
C PHE A 76 25.09 5.61 0.02
N ARG A 77 24.23 5.60 1.03
CA ARG A 77 23.54 4.40 1.51
C ARG A 77 22.04 4.64 1.57
N LEU A 78 21.27 3.71 1.03
CA LEU A 78 19.85 3.61 1.29
C LEU A 78 19.64 2.61 2.42
N MET A 79 19.09 3.08 3.53
CA MET A 79 18.81 2.27 4.71
C MET A 79 17.34 1.88 4.73
N GLN A 80 17.08 0.60 5.01
CA GLN A 80 15.77 0.04 5.33
C GLN A 80 15.77 -0.38 6.80
N ASN A 81 14.96 0.29 7.61
CA ASN A 81 15.08 0.32 9.06
C ASN A 81 16.52 0.69 9.46
N ASN A 82 17.32 -0.27 9.87
CA ASN A 82 18.74 -0.10 10.24
C ASN A 82 19.70 -0.89 9.35
N ASN A 83 19.20 -1.52 8.29
CA ASN A 83 20.01 -2.31 7.36
C ASN A 83 20.21 -1.55 6.07
N SER A 84 21.45 -1.49 5.59
CA SER A 84 21.76 -0.93 4.29
C SER A 84 21.29 -1.88 3.18
N VAL A 85 20.43 -1.41 2.29
CA VAL A 85 19.90 -2.19 1.15
C VAL A 85 20.55 -1.80 -0.17
N VAL A 86 21.08 -0.59 -0.26
CA VAL A 86 21.90 -0.13 -1.39
C VAL A 86 23.08 0.67 -0.86
N GLU A 87 24.27 0.40 -1.38
CA GLU A 87 25.48 1.18 -1.12
C GLU A 87 26.13 1.57 -2.43
N MET A 88 26.44 2.84 -2.57
CA MET A 88 27.18 3.39 -3.68
C MET A 88 28.43 4.09 -3.13
N GLN A 89 29.57 3.86 -3.76
CA GLN A 89 30.84 4.49 -3.37
C GLN A 89 31.49 5.10 -4.61
N TYR A 90 32.12 6.25 -4.42
CA TYR A 90 32.90 6.90 -5.46
C TYR A 90 34.23 6.18 -5.65
N ASN A 91 34.46 5.65 -6.85
CA ASN A 91 35.72 5.05 -7.23
C ASN A 91 36.60 6.11 -7.88
N GLN A 92 37.70 6.48 -7.21
CA GLN A 92 38.63 7.51 -7.69
C GLN A 92 39.36 7.10 -8.98
N ILE A 93 39.56 5.80 -9.22
CA ILE A 93 40.28 5.31 -10.40
C ILE A 93 39.39 5.41 -11.64
N SER A 94 38.12 5.05 -11.51
CA SER A 94 37.16 5.08 -12.63
C SER A 94 36.34 6.37 -12.70
N GLU A 95 36.62 7.34 -11.81
CA GLU A 95 35.96 8.65 -11.69
C GLU A 95 34.43 8.58 -11.70
N ARG A 96 33.87 7.50 -11.12
CA ARG A 96 32.43 7.24 -11.13
C ARG A 96 31.96 6.58 -9.84
N PHE A 97 30.68 6.73 -9.57
CA PHE A 97 30.03 5.97 -8.51
C PHE A 97 29.74 4.55 -8.95
N GLU A 98 30.15 3.60 -8.11
CA GLU A 98 29.91 2.18 -8.30
C GLU A 98 29.01 1.68 -7.18
N THR A 99 28.05 0.82 -7.52
CA THR A 99 27.17 0.19 -6.53
C THR A 99 27.88 -1.01 -5.93
N THR A 100 28.25 -0.92 -4.65
CA THR A 100 28.99 -1.96 -3.93
C THR A 100 28.06 -2.97 -3.26
N LYS A 101 26.84 -2.54 -2.90
CA LYS A 101 25.79 -3.40 -2.35
C LYS A 101 24.46 -3.06 -2.99
N ASN A 102 23.70 -4.08 -3.36
CA ASN A 102 22.36 -3.91 -3.89
C ASN A 102 21.51 -5.13 -3.54
N GLU A 103 20.47 -4.93 -2.73
CA GLU A 103 19.49 -5.96 -2.47
C GLU A 103 18.62 -6.22 -3.70
N LYS A 104 18.02 -7.40 -3.79
CA LYS A 104 17.25 -7.84 -4.94
C LYS A 104 16.16 -6.82 -5.30
N ASP A 105 16.02 -6.56 -6.60
CA ASP A 105 15.02 -5.65 -7.19
C ASP A 105 15.18 -4.17 -6.77
N PHE A 106 16.22 -3.79 -6.03
CA PHE A 106 16.60 -2.38 -5.87
C PHE A 106 17.46 -1.91 -7.05
N ARG A 107 17.32 -0.64 -7.41
CA ARG A 107 18.21 0.06 -8.34
C ARG A 107 18.26 1.54 -7.99
N CYS A 108 19.46 2.05 -7.71
CA CYS A 108 19.71 3.47 -7.51
C CYS A 108 20.56 4.06 -8.63
N THR A 109 20.29 5.31 -8.98
CA THR A 109 21.05 6.08 -9.97
C THR A 109 21.23 7.51 -9.51
N LEU A 110 22.38 8.10 -9.85
CA LEU A 110 22.64 9.53 -9.68
C LEU A 110 22.04 10.28 -10.86
N THR A 111 21.11 11.20 -10.59
CA THR A 111 20.30 11.87 -11.61
C THR A 111 20.85 13.24 -12.01
N ARG A 112 21.65 13.88 -11.14
CA ARG A 112 22.36 15.14 -11.41
C ARG A 112 23.70 15.11 -10.68
N SER A 113 24.80 15.22 -11.43
CA SER A 113 26.17 15.21 -10.91
C SER A 113 26.84 16.59 -10.96
N PRO A 114 26.46 17.52 -10.09
CA PRO A 114 27.45 18.36 -9.44
C PRO A 114 28.11 17.56 -8.30
N LEU A 115 29.45 17.57 -8.23
CA LEU A 115 30.21 17.01 -7.10
C LEU A 115 29.67 17.48 -5.74
N ASN A 116 29.05 18.67 -5.71
CA ASN A 116 28.67 19.34 -4.48
C ASN A 116 27.17 19.31 -4.12
N SER A 117 26.30 18.97 -5.07
CA SER A 117 24.86 18.87 -4.83
C SER A 117 24.20 18.06 -5.93
N GLY A 118 23.15 17.32 -5.63
CA GLY A 118 22.55 16.45 -6.64
C GLY A 118 21.39 15.65 -6.10
N MET A 119 21.00 14.63 -6.87
CA MET A 119 19.89 13.75 -6.53
C MET A 119 20.26 12.29 -6.78
N VAL A 120 19.88 11.44 -5.83
CA VAL A 120 19.89 9.98 -5.99
C VAL A 120 18.45 9.50 -6.12
N SER A 121 18.19 8.76 -7.20
CA SER A 121 16.90 8.14 -7.47
C SER A 121 17.01 6.64 -7.29
N CYS A 122 16.28 6.10 -6.33
CA CYS A 122 16.20 4.67 -6.05
C CYS A 122 14.82 4.12 -6.40
N LYS A 123 14.77 2.93 -7.00
CA LYS A 123 13.54 2.23 -7.33
C LYS A 123 13.61 0.79 -6.83
N LYS A 124 12.52 0.31 -6.22
CA LYS A 124 12.33 -1.10 -5.85
C LYS A 124 11.11 -1.65 -6.58
N TRP A 125 11.27 -2.76 -7.28
CA TRP A 125 10.14 -3.49 -7.89
C TRP A 125 9.68 -4.65 -7.02
N ASN A 126 8.48 -5.16 -7.30
CA ASN A 126 7.90 -6.35 -6.64
C ASN A 126 7.85 -6.20 -5.12
N LEU A 127 7.15 -5.16 -4.65
CA LEU A 127 7.00 -4.92 -3.21
C LEU A 127 6.27 -6.06 -2.50
N THR A 128 6.77 -6.43 -1.33
CA THR A 128 6.27 -7.50 -0.46
C THR A 128 6.21 -7.02 1.00
N CYS A 129 5.67 -7.83 1.91
CA CYS A 129 5.69 -7.49 3.35
C CYS A 129 7.10 -7.21 3.91
N LYS A 130 8.16 -7.78 3.32
CA LYS A 130 9.54 -7.54 3.77
C LYS A 130 10.01 -6.12 3.47
N ASP A 131 9.37 -5.46 2.52
CA ASP A 131 9.68 -4.08 2.12
C ASP A 131 9.00 -3.05 3.06
N VAL A 132 8.06 -3.46 3.92
CA VAL A 132 7.39 -2.59 4.90
C VAL A 132 8.39 -2.17 5.98
N ALA A 133 8.87 -0.93 5.90
CA ALA A 133 9.96 -0.44 6.72
C ALA A 133 10.07 1.09 6.68
N SER A 134 10.83 1.64 7.62
CA SER A 134 11.30 3.03 7.58
C SER A 134 12.53 3.13 6.67
N TYR A 135 12.48 3.96 5.64
CA TYR A 135 13.60 4.22 4.73
C TYR A 135 14.30 5.53 5.04
N ARG A 136 15.63 5.55 4.93
CA ARG A 136 16.45 6.75 5.09
C ARG A 136 17.58 6.77 4.08
N CYS A 137 17.96 7.96 3.64
CA CYS A 137 19.12 8.18 2.79
C CYS A 137 20.27 8.74 3.64
N LEU A 138 21.46 8.18 3.46
CA LEU A 138 22.65 8.51 4.24
C LEU A 138 23.80 8.87 3.30
N LEU A 139 24.54 9.93 3.63
CA LEU A 139 25.85 10.23 3.04
C LEU A 139 27.00 9.77 3.93
N SER A 140 26.80 9.88 5.24
CA SER A 140 27.73 9.52 6.31
C SER A 140 26.90 9.03 7.53
N ASP A 141 27.55 8.77 8.67
CA ASP A 141 26.84 8.40 9.90
C ASP A 141 26.16 9.61 10.58
N THR A 142 26.50 10.85 10.19
CA THR A 142 25.90 12.08 10.74
C THR A 142 24.89 12.71 9.78
N ASP A 143 25.05 12.49 8.48
CA ASP A 143 24.24 13.12 7.45
C ASP A 143 23.15 12.14 6.99
N ILE A 144 22.03 12.18 7.70
CA ILE A 144 20.91 11.24 7.59
C ILE A 144 19.63 12.02 7.25
N SER A 145 18.88 11.55 6.26
CA SER A 145 17.56 12.12 5.96
C SER A 145 16.53 11.75 7.02
N ASN A 146 15.44 12.52 7.08
CA ASN A 146 14.25 12.08 7.80
C ASN A 146 13.76 10.72 7.26
N PRO A 147 13.19 9.87 8.14
CA PRO A 147 12.61 8.60 7.74
C PRO A 147 11.29 8.77 7.01
N GLU A 148 11.08 7.95 5.98
CA GLU A 148 9.78 7.75 5.33
C GLU A 148 9.34 6.29 5.49
N LEU A 149 8.06 6.08 5.80
CA LEU A 149 7.55 4.75 6.15
C LEU A 149 6.74 4.15 5.00
N LEU A 150 7.25 3.06 4.41
CA LEU A 150 6.46 2.26 3.47
C LEU A 150 5.49 1.38 4.24
N LYS A 151 4.20 1.44 3.89
CA LYS A 151 3.15 0.61 4.49
C LYS A 151 2.43 -0.22 3.43
N VAL A 152 1.70 -1.24 3.87
CA VAL A 152 0.68 -1.88 3.04
C VAL A 152 -0.64 -1.14 3.17
N LYS A 153 -1.36 -1.04 2.05
CA LYS A 153 -2.70 -0.49 1.97
C LYS A 153 -3.71 -1.62 1.91
N SER A 154 -4.76 -1.53 2.75
CA SER A 154 -5.86 -2.48 2.73
C SER A 154 -6.57 -2.48 1.36
N SER A 155 -6.96 -3.66 0.87
CA SER A 155 -7.53 -3.79 -0.48
C SER A 155 -8.40 -5.02 -0.67
N ILE A 156 -9.31 -4.96 -1.65
CA ILE A 156 -10.04 -6.16 -2.08
C ILE A 156 -9.11 -7.06 -2.88
N LYS A 157 -9.00 -8.32 -2.46
CA LYS A 157 -8.27 -9.37 -3.18
C LYS A 157 -9.14 -9.94 -4.29
N SER A 158 -10.37 -10.37 -3.97
CA SER A 158 -11.22 -11.08 -4.92
C SER A 158 -12.70 -11.07 -4.51
N LEU A 159 -13.57 -11.16 -5.51
CA LEU A 159 -14.97 -11.55 -5.39
C LEU A 159 -15.19 -12.76 -6.29
N ALA A 160 -15.63 -13.89 -5.73
CA ALA A 160 -15.80 -15.14 -6.46
C ALA A 160 -17.11 -15.83 -6.08
N LEU A 161 -17.65 -16.62 -7.01
CA LEU A 161 -18.71 -17.57 -6.72
C LEU A 161 -18.08 -18.77 -6.01
N ALA A 162 -18.46 -19.01 -4.75
CA ALA A 162 -17.90 -20.07 -3.92
C ALA A 162 -18.62 -21.40 -4.11
N GLU A 163 -19.95 -21.36 -4.10
CA GLU A 163 -20.80 -22.54 -4.27
C GLU A 163 -22.01 -22.19 -5.13
N ASN A 164 -22.43 -23.16 -5.95
CA ASN A 164 -23.49 -22.99 -6.90
C ASN A 164 -24.43 -24.20 -6.95
N ASP A 165 -25.40 -24.23 -6.05
CA ASP A 165 -26.43 -25.27 -6.01
C ASP A 165 -27.73 -24.82 -6.70
N PHE A 166 -27.61 -24.31 -7.93
CA PHE A 166 -28.79 -23.96 -8.74
C PHE A 166 -29.79 -25.11 -8.88
N ARG A 167 -29.32 -26.36 -8.84
CA ARG A 167 -30.15 -27.56 -9.02
C ARG A 167 -30.95 -27.98 -7.79
N MET A 168 -30.46 -27.71 -6.58
CA MET A 168 -31.09 -28.20 -5.34
C MET A 168 -31.65 -27.10 -4.46
N SER A 169 -30.90 -26.00 -4.25
CA SER A 169 -31.24 -24.99 -3.24
C SER A 169 -31.58 -23.62 -3.83
N ARG A 170 -31.45 -23.45 -5.16
CA ARG A 170 -31.63 -22.17 -5.87
C ARG A 170 -30.83 -21.03 -5.23
N THR A 171 -29.71 -21.36 -4.59
CA THR A 171 -28.89 -20.41 -3.83
C THR A 171 -27.50 -20.39 -4.45
N ALA A 172 -27.00 -19.18 -4.67
CA ALA A 172 -25.63 -18.94 -5.08
C ALA A 172 -24.89 -18.25 -3.93
N THR A 173 -23.74 -18.80 -3.53
CA THR A 173 -22.93 -18.24 -2.46
C THR A 173 -21.74 -17.51 -3.05
N PHE A 174 -21.62 -16.22 -2.75
CA PHE A 174 -20.51 -15.37 -3.17
C PHE A 174 -19.55 -15.19 -2.00
N LYS A 175 -18.26 -15.22 -2.29
CA LYS A 175 -17.19 -15.02 -1.32
C LYS A 175 -16.37 -13.82 -1.72
N CYS A 176 -16.27 -12.86 -0.82
CA CYS A 176 -15.43 -11.69 -0.97
C CYS A 176 -14.26 -11.79 0.01
N THR A 177 -13.05 -11.66 -0.53
CA THR A 177 -11.82 -11.74 0.24
C THR A 177 -11.06 -10.42 0.12
N ALA A 178 -10.58 -9.91 1.24
CA ALA A 178 -9.84 -8.66 1.32
C ALA A 178 -8.58 -8.82 2.18
N TYR A 179 -7.59 -7.98 1.90
CA TYR A 179 -6.40 -7.82 2.71
C TYR A 179 -6.58 -6.61 3.62
N ALA A 180 -6.51 -6.84 4.92
CA ALA A 180 -6.48 -5.80 5.94
C ALA A 180 -5.03 -5.55 6.33
N ALA A 181 -4.55 -4.33 6.15
CA ALA A 181 -3.18 -3.94 6.50
C ALA A 181 -3.06 -3.49 7.97
N LEU A 182 -1.84 -3.44 8.48
CA LEU A 182 -1.53 -2.86 9.77
C LEU A 182 -1.72 -1.32 9.78
N PRO A 183 -2.21 -0.74 10.90
CA PRO A 183 -2.75 -1.40 12.08
C PRO A 183 -4.09 -2.08 11.79
N PHE A 184 -4.28 -3.30 12.29
CA PHE A 184 -5.51 -4.05 12.02
C PHE A 184 -6.69 -3.40 12.73
N PRO A 185 -7.78 -3.05 12.01
CA PRO A 185 -9.03 -2.66 12.67
C PRO A 185 -9.61 -3.88 13.40
N GLU A 186 -10.33 -3.67 14.51
CA GLU A 186 -10.97 -4.79 15.25
C GLU A 186 -12.01 -5.53 14.39
N GLU A 187 -12.75 -4.76 13.59
CA GLU A 187 -13.78 -5.26 12.69
C GLU A 187 -13.69 -4.59 11.32
N ILE A 188 -14.01 -5.34 10.28
CA ILE A 188 -14.11 -4.86 8.90
C ILE A 188 -15.54 -5.06 8.43
N VAL A 189 -16.10 -4.00 7.86
CA VAL A 189 -17.45 -4.01 7.26
C VAL A 189 -17.33 -4.35 5.79
N PHE A 190 -17.94 -5.46 5.39
CA PHE A 190 -18.19 -5.84 4.01
C PHE A 190 -19.60 -5.42 3.63
N GLN A 191 -19.72 -4.49 2.69
CA GLN A 191 -21.00 -4.08 2.16
C GLN A 191 -21.30 -4.88 0.88
N TRP A 192 -22.36 -5.68 0.95
CA TRP A 192 -22.89 -6.47 -0.17
C TRP A 192 -24.03 -5.72 -0.83
N THR A 193 -23.89 -5.41 -2.11
CA THR A 193 -24.93 -4.77 -2.91
C THR A 193 -25.41 -5.73 -3.98
N VAL A 194 -26.72 -6.00 -4.00
CA VAL A 194 -27.38 -6.76 -5.06
C VAL A 194 -28.24 -5.80 -5.87
N THR A 195 -27.91 -5.67 -7.14
CA THR A 195 -28.67 -4.83 -8.08
C THR A 195 -29.38 -5.74 -9.07
N ASN A 196 -30.72 -5.64 -9.09
CA ASN A 196 -31.56 -6.19 -10.14
C ASN A 196 -32.25 -5.01 -10.85
N SER A 197 -32.77 -5.19 -12.06
CA SER A 197 -33.29 -4.16 -12.97
C SER A 197 -34.36 -3.22 -12.41
N ARG A 198 -34.86 -3.45 -11.18
CA ARG A 198 -35.82 -2.57 -10.48
C ARG A 198 -35.48 -2.29 -9.01
N LYS A 199 -34.44 -2.92 -8.44
CA LYS A 199 -34.17 -2.84 -7.00
C LYS A 199 -32.70 -3.03 -6.69
N GLU A 200 -32.21 -2.17 -5.82
CA GLU A 200 -30.93 -2.31 -5.14
C GLU A 200 -31.18 -2.74 -3.70
N VAL A 201 -30.46 -3.76 -3.23
CA VAL A 201 -30.49 -4.22 -1.85
C VAL A 201 -29.07 -4.19 -1.32
N VAL A 202 -28.88 -3.48 -0.21
CA VAL A 202 -27.59 -3.38 0.48
C VAL A 202 -27.68 -4.15 1.79
N ASN A 203 -26.68 -4.98 2.06
CA ASN A 203 -26.50 -5.67 3.34
C ASN A 203 -25.07 -5.48 3.83
N GLU A 204 -24.87 -5.43 5.13
CA GLU A 204 -23.55 -5.34 5.75
C GLU A 204 -23.22 -6.63 6.50
N ASP A 205 -21.97 -7.06 6.39
CA ASP A 205 -21.42 -8.13 7.18
C ASP A 205 -20.15 -7.65 7.90
N ARG A 206 -20.07 -7.90 9.21
CA ARG A 206 -18.96 -7.44 10.06
C ARG A 206 -18.09 -8.62 10.43
N VAL A 207 -16.85 -8.57 9.98
CA VAL A 207 -15.88 -9.65 10.20
C VAL A 207 -14.81 -9.18 11.17
N LYS A 208 -14.65 -9.93 12.27
CA LYS A 208 -13.57 -9.70 13.24
C LYS A 208 -12.22 -10.01 12.62
N VAL A 209 -11.25 -9.16 12.90
CA VAL A 209 -9.89 -9.30 12.39
C VAL A 209 -9.01 -9.87 13.48
N TRP A 210 -8.49 -11.06 13.22
CA TRP A 210 -7.47 -11.64 14.07
C TRP A 210 -6.11 -11.08 13.69
N GLY A 211 -5.32 -10.67 14.69
CA GLY A 211 -3.96 -10.19 14.49
C GLY A 211 -3.11 -11.23 13.76
N SER A 212 -2.12 -10.76 13.01
CA SER A 212 -1.15 -11.58 12.29
C SER A 212 0.25 -11.03 12.46
N ASP A 213 1.26 -11.90 12.45
CA ASP A 213 2.67 -11.51 12.42
C ASP A 213 3.11 -10.93 11.06
N LYS A 214 2.21 -10.99 10.06
CA LYS A 214 2.42 -10.42 8.74
C LYS A 214 2.00 -8.96 8.69
N CYS A 215 2.46 -8.26 7.67
CA CYS A 215 2.09 -6.87 7.43
C CYS A 215 0.62 -6.67 6.99
N TYR A 216 -0.08 -7.77 6.71
CA TYR A 216 -1.51 -7.82 6.40
C TYR A 216 -2.12 -9.13 6.91
N THR A 217 -3.45 -9.16 7.03
CA THR A 217 -4.23 -10.38 7.28
C THR A 217 -5.33 -10.53 6.23
N GLU A 218 -5.67 -11.76 5.88
CA GLU A 218 -6.71 -12.06 4.90
C GLU A 218 -8.03 -12.28 5.62
N VAL A 219 -9.03 -11.47 5.27
CA VAL A 219 -10.38 -11.55 5.82
C VAL A 219 -11.38 -11.89 4.73
N THR A 220 -12.41 -12.61 5.08
CA THR A 220 -13.42 -13.11 4.14
C THR A 220 -14.81 -12.88 4.69
N SER A 221 -15.71 -12.41 3.83
CA SER A 221 -17.15 -12.43 4.03
C SER A 221 -17.82 -13.28 2.96
N SER A 222 -18.96 -13.89 3.29
CA SER A 222 -19.75 -14.71 2.38
C SER A 222 -21.19 -14.22 2.33
N TYR A 223 -21.76 -14.11 1.13
CA TYR A 223 -23.14 -13.68 0.91
C TYR A 223 -23.92 -14.74 0.14
N LYS A 224 -25.09 -15.10 0.69
CA LYS A 224 -26.01 -16.07 0.06
C LYS A 224 -27.09 -15.30 -0.71
N TYR A 225 -27.15 -15.53 -2.02
CA TYR A 225 -28.16 -14.95 -2.90
C TYR A 225 -29.15 -16.03 -3.35
N ALA A 226 -30.44 -15.81 -3.07
CA ALA A 226 -31.52 -16.66 -3.56
C ALA A 226 -31.89 -16.25 -5.00
N VAL A 227 -31.64 -17.14 -5.95
CA VAL A 227 -31.82 -16.86 -7.38
C VAL A 227 -33.27 -17.10 -7.76
N ARG A 228 -33.92 -16.06 -8.29
CA ARG A 228 -35.29 -16.15 -8.82
C ARG A 228 -35.22 -16.47 -10.32
N PHE A 229 -35.62 -17.68 -10.69
CA PHE A 229 -35.67 -18.09 -12.10
C PHE A 229 -36.69 -17.29 -12.90
N ASP A 230 -37.74 -16.80 -12.26
CA ASP A 230 -38.80 -16.00 -12.90
C ASP A 230 -38.28 -14.68 -13.51
N SER A 231 -37.05 -14.26 -13.17
CA SER A 231 -36.38 -13.09 -13.73
C SER A 231 -35.32 -13.41 -14.80
N PHE A 232 -35.53 -14.44 -15.63
CA PHE A 232 -34.68 -14.71 -16.81
C PHE A 232 -34.51 -13.50 -17.75
N ALA A 233 -35.33 -12.46 -17.60
CA ALA A 233 -35.25 -11.22 -18.36
C ALA A 233 -34.21 -10.20 -17.83
N SER A 234 -33.58 -10.41 -16.68
CA SER A 234 -32.63 -9.42 -16.13
C SER A 234 -31.48 -10.04 -15.33
N PRO A 235 -30.21 -9.77 -15.71
CA PRO A 235 -29.07 -10.19 -14.92
C PRO A 235 -29.10 -9.53 -13.54
N SER A 236 -28.65 -10.25 -12.52
CA SER A 236 -28.42 -9.68 -11.18
C SER A 236 -26.94 -9.39 -11.03
N ILE A 237 -26.59 -8.19 -10.56
CA ILE A 237 -25.21 -7.80 -10.29
C ILE A 237 -24.98 -7.90 -8.80
N ILE A 238 -23.95 -8.62 -8.40
CA ILE A 238 -23.54 -8.72 -7.00
C ILE A 238 -22.23 -7.99 -6.82
N SER A 239 -22.21 -7.04 -5.90
CA SER A 239 -21.06 -6.21 -5.60
C SER A 239 -20.65 -6.41 -4.15
N CYS A 240 -19.35 -6.48 -3.92
CA CYS A 240 -18.74 -6.42 -2.60
C CYS A 240 -17.91 -5.15 -2.50
N THR A 241 -18.22 -4.34 -1.50
CA THR A 241 -17.51 -3.10 -1.18
C THR A 241 -16.85 -3.22 0.19
N VAL A 242 -15.55 -2.94 0.26
CA VAL A 242 -14.79 -2.87 1.51
C VAL A 242 -13.55 -1.99 1.29
N PHE A 243 -13.15 -1.22 2.30
CA PHE A 243 -12.06 -0.23 2.20
C PHE A 243 -12.23 0.78 1.05
N ASN A 244 -13.47 1.22 0.80
CA ASN A 244 -13.85 2.09 -0.32
C ASN A 244 -13.45 1.56 -1.71
N GLN A 245 -13.28 0.25 -1.83
CA GLN A 245 -13.07 -0.44 -3.10
C GLN A 245 -14.29 -1.32 -3.36
N THR A 246 -14.69 -1.46 -4.61
CA THR A 246 -15.83 -2.30 -5.01
C THR A 246 -15.38 -3.30 -6.06
N ARG A 247 -15.77 -4.56 -5.90
CA ARG A 247 -15.69 -5.58 -6.94
C ARG A 247 -17.09 -6.07 -7.24
N THR A 248 -17.38 -6.28 -8.52
CA THR A 248 -18.68 -6.74 -9.00
C THR A 248 -18.55 -8.07 -9.72
N ASN A 249 -19.61 -8.85 -9.70
CA ASN A 249 -19.74 -10.09 -10.43
C ASN A 249 -21.16 -10.21 -10.98
N ASP A 250 -21.26 -10.54 -12.26
CA ASP A 250 -22.54 -10.69 -12.95
C ASP A 250 -23.07 -12.10 -12.76
N VAL A 251 -24.28 -12.20 -12.21
CA VAL A 251 -24.99 -13.47 -12.07
C VAL A 251 -25.91 -13.62 -13.26
N ASN A 252 -25.39 -14.30 -14.27
CA ASN A 252 -26.23 -14.78 -15.35
C ASN A 252 -27.00 -16.01 -14.85
N PRO A 253 -28.35 -16.01 -14.93
CA PRO A 253 -29.09 -17.23 -14.65
C PRO A 253 -28.60 -18.31 -15.63
N PRO A 254 -28.42 -19.56 -15.18
CA PRO A 254 -28.11 -20.63 -16.11
C PRO A 254 -29.27 -20.69 -17.09
N MET A 255 -28.99 -20.40 -18.38
CA MET A 255 -29.97 -20.66 -19.42
C MET A 255 -30.38 -22.13 -19.27
N PRO A 256 -31.68 -22.46 -19.28
CA PRO A 256 -32.06 -23.84 -19.50
C PRO A 256 -31.31 -24.24 -20.77
N LYS A 257 -30.42 -25.24 -20.65
CA LYS A 257 -29.94 -25.92 -21.84
C LYS A 257 -31.22 -26.39 -22.49
N GLU A 258 -31.64 -25.74 -23.58
CA GLU A 258 -32.51 -26.41 -24.53
C GLU A 258 -31.84 -27.75 -24.73
N SER A 259 -32.52 -28.80 -24.27
CA SER A 259 -32.20 -30.15 -24.65
C SER A 259 -32.28 -30.12 -26.17
N VAL A 260 -31.13 -29.97 -26.83
CA VAL A 260 -30.91 -30.38 -28.21
C VAL A 260 -30.94 -31.91 -28.18
N ASP A 261 -32.08 -32.46 -27.76
CA ASP A 261 -32.53 -33.79 -28.08
C ASP A 261 -33.65 -33.61 -29.10
N ALA A 262 -33.24 -33.13 -30.28
CA ALA A 262 -33.94 -33.38 -31.54
C ALA A 262 -33.95 -34.88 -31.91
N SER A 263 -33.75 -35.78 -30.94
CA SER A 263 -33.71 -37.23 -31.06
C SER A 263 -35.02 -37.89 -30.59
N ALA A 264 -35.82 -37.23 -29.74
CA ALA A 264 -37.09 -37.77 -29.25
C ALA A 264 -38.16 -37.87 -30.36
N GLY A 265 -38.19 -36.91 -31.30
CA GLY A 265 -39.11 -36.94 -32.44
C GLY A 265 -38.79 -38.02 -33.48
N LEU A 266 -37.53 -38.45 -33.57
CA LEU A 266 -37.06 -39.50 -34.49
C LEU A 266 -37.26 -40.91 -33.92
N GLN A 267 -37.15 -41.09 -32.60
CA GLN A 267 -37.45 -42.38 -31.96
C GLN A 267 -38.94 -42.70 -31.97
N TYR A 268 -39.82 -41.71 -31.74
CA TYR A 268 -41.27 -41.94 -31.76
C TYR A 268 -41.78 -42.37 -33.14
N ARG A 269 -41.24 -41.79 -34.22
CA ARG A 269 -41.56 -42.20 -35.60
C ARG A 269 -41.14 -43.63 -35.94
N LYS A 270 -40.01 -44.12 -35.39
CA LYS A 270 -39.57 -45.52 -35.59
C LYS A 270 -40.49 -46.51 -34.89
N TRP A 271 -40.92 -46.23 -33.66
CA TRP A 271 -41.84 -47.10 -32.94
C TRP A 271 -43.23 -47.17 -33.57
N VAL A 272 -43.76 -46.05 -34.08
CA VAL A 272 -45.06 -46.05 -34.77
C VAL A 272 -45.01 -46.86 -36.08
N LEU A 273 -43.90 -46.81 -36.83
CA LEU A 273 -43.71 -47.63 -38.02
C LEU A 273 -43.62 -49.13 -37.69
N VAL A 274 -42.91 -49.49 -36.62
CA VAL A 274 -42.80 -50.89 -36.19
C VAL A 274 -44.16 -51.43 -35.73
N VAL A 275 -44.92 -50.65 -34.96
CA VAL A 275 -46.27 -51.06 -34.51
C VAL A 275 -47.23 -51.23 -35.69
N ASN A 276 -47.21 -50.30 -36.66
CA ASN A 276 -48.04 -50.42 -37.86
C ASN A 276 -47.65 -51.62 -38.74
N LEU A 277 -46.36 -51.95 -38.84
CA LEU A 277 -45.90 -53.12 -39.58
C LEU A 277 -46.36 -54.44 -38.93
N ILE A 278 -46.28 -54.52 -37.59
CA ILE A 278 -46.76 -55.69 -36.84
C ILE A 278 -48.28 -55.86 -36.99
N LEU A 279 -49.05 -54.77 -36.91
CA LEU A 279 -50.49 -54.79 -37.14
C LEU A 279 -50.84 -55.26 -38.56
N LEU A 280 -50.13 -54.78 -39.58
CA LEU A 280 -50.32 -55.23 -40.96
C LEU A 280 -50.03 -56.73 -41.13
N LEU A 281 -48.93 -57.22 -40.57
CA LEU A 281 -48.58 -58.65 -40.63
C LEU A 281 -49.63 -59.52 -39.93
N LEU A 282 -50.17 -59.06 -38.79
CA LEU A 282 -51.26 -59.75 -38.09
C LEU A 282 -52.54 -59.81 -38.93
N THR A 283 -52.92 -58.72 -39.60
CA THR A 283 -54.11 -58.71 -40.47
C THR A 283 -54.00 -59.64 -41.67
N VAL A 284 -52.79 -59.78 -42.24
CA VAL A 284 -52.54 -60.73 -43.35
C VAL A 284 -52.61 -62.17 -42.84
N SER A 285 -52.09 -62.47 -41.65
CA SER A 285 -52.13 -63.82 -41.09
C SER A 285 -53.52 -64.31 -40.68
N ILE A 286 -54.48 -63.40 -40.47
CA ILE A 286 -55.88 -63.74 -40.14
C ILE A 286 -56.73 -63.90 -41.41
N SER A 287 -56.25 -63.43 -42.56
CA SER A 287 -56.98 -63.45 -43.84
C SER A 287 -56.55 -64.58 -44.79
N CYS A 288 -55.76 -65.55 -44.32
CA CYS A 288 -55.39 -66.78 -45.03
C CYS A 288 -56.04 -68.01 -44.37
#